data_AF-A0A1V4QL07-F1
#
_entry.id   AF-A0A1V4QL07-F1
#
_cell.length_a   1.000
_cell.length_b   1.000
_cell.length_c   1.000
_cell.angle_alpha   90.00
_cell.angle_beta   90.00
_cell.angle_gamma   90.00
#
_symmetry.space_group_name_H-M   'P 1'
#
loop_
_entity.id
_entity.type
_entity.pdbx_description
1 polymer ?
#
loop_
_entity_poly.entity_id
_entity_poly.type
_entity_poly.pdbx_seq_one_letter_code
_entity_poly.pdbx_strand_id
1 'polypeptide(L)' 'MVVTNAPKLYDKLKVLRVHGSQPKYYHKIIGSNFRLDAIQTAALLVKLAYLDGWTAGRQANGLPIWLARM' A
#
# COMPACT_ATOMS: atom_id res chain seq x y z
N MET A 1 -5.14 -2.14 -0.62
CA MET A 1 -5.16 -1.50 0.72
C MET A 1 -4.80 -0.05 0.50
N VAL A 2 -5.45 0.89 1.18
CA VAL A 2 -5.15 2.31 1.05
C VAL A 2 -5.00 2.88 2.46
N VAL A 3 -4.01 3.76 2.64
CA VAL A 3 -3.81 4.55 3.85
C VAL A 3 -4.13 6.01 3.54
N THR A 4 -4.82 6.68 4.46
CA THR A 4 -5.14 8.11 4.33
C THR A 4 -5.48 8.67 5.71
N ASN A 5 -5.19 9.95 5.92
CA ASN A 5 -5.53 10.66 7.16
C ASN A 5 -6.96 11.25 7.11
N ALA A 6 -7.72 11.04 6.02
CA ALA A 6 -9.07 11.57 5.84
C ALA A 6 -10.13 10.45 6.02
N PRO A 7 -10.85 10.39 7.16
CA PRO A 7 -11.77 9.29 7.46
C PRO A 7 -12.89 9.11 6.42
N LYS A 8 -13.51 10.23 5.98
CA LYS A 8 -14.58 10.21 4.97
C LYS A 8 -14.11 9.62 3.63
N LEU A 9 -12.87 9.89 3.25
CA LEU A 9 -12.29 9.35 2.03
C LEU A 9 -12.00 7.85 2.20
N TYR A 10 -11.47 7.45 3.36
CA TYR A 10 -11.24 6.04 3.68
C TYR A 10 -12.52 5.21 3.57
N ASP A 11 -13.62 5.67 4.17
CA ASP A 11 -14.90 4.97 4.12
C ASP A 11 -15.39 4.81 2.69
N LYS A 12 -15.35 5.88 1.89
CA LYS A 12 -15.72 5.82 0.47
C LYS A 12 -14.87 4.81 -0.31
N LEU A 13 -13.55 4.82 -0.12
CA LEU A 13 -12.64 3.90 -0.80
C LEU A 13 -12.86 2.44 -0.40
N LYS A 14 -13.20 2.19 0.87
CA LYS A 14 -13.49 0.84 1.37
C LYS A 14 -14.68 0.20 0.67
N VAL A 15 -15.72 0.99 0.35
CA VAL A 15 -16.91 0.54 -0.38
C VAL A 15 -16.59 0.32 -1.86
N LEU A 16 -15.94 1.29 -2.49
CA LEU A 16 -15.56 1.22 -3.91
C LEU A 16 -14.67 0.01 -4.23
N ARG A 17 -13.80 -0.39 -3.29
CA ARG A 17 -12.89 -1.54 -3.41
C ARG A 17 -13.58 -2.89 -3.63
N VAL A 18 -14.82 -3.03 -3.18
CA VAL A 18 -15.58 -4.29 -3.23
C VAL A 18 -16.87 -4.08 -4.01
N HIS A 19 -16.75 -3.64 -5.27
CA HIS A 19 -17.86 -3.39 -6.19
C HIS A 19 -18.90 -2.38 -5.66
N GLY A 20 -18.53 -1.49 -4.75
CA GLY A 20 -19.48 -0.56 -4.16
C GLY A 20 -20.42 -1.19 -3.12
N SER A 21 -20.06 -2.36 -2.57
CA SER A 21 -20.90 -3.14 -1.66
C SER A 21 -20.85 -2.60 -0.22
N GLN A 22 -21.97 -2.08 0.28
CA GLN A 22 -22.15 -1.75 1.71
C GLN A 22 -23.65 -1.58 2.07
N PRO A 23 -24.25 -2.46 2.91
CA PRO A 23 -23.70 -3.70 3.46
C PRO A 23 -23.51 -4.80 2.39
N LYS A 24 -23.12 -6.00 2.79
CA LYS A 24 -22.86 -7.12 1.86
C LYS A 24 -24.06 -7.36 0.93
N TYR A 25 -23.78 -7.60 -0.35
CA TYR A 25 -24.77 -7.82 -1.44
C TYR A 25 -25.62 -6.60 -1.81
N TYR A 26 -25.30 -5.42 -1.28
CA TYR A 26 -26.03 -4.22 -1.63
C TYR A 26 -25.09 -3.16 -2.20
N HIS A 27 -25.30 -2.82 -3.48
CA HIS A 27 -24.39 -2.01 -4.29
C HIS A 27 -25.01 -0.65 -4.62
N LYS A 28 -24.80 0.34 -3.74
CA LYS A 28 -25.34 1.71 -3.88
C LYS A 28 -24.57 2.59 -4.85
N ILE A 29 -23.29 2.28 -5.07
CA ILE A 29 -22.36 3.08 -5.85
C ILE A 29 -21.61 2.17 -6.82
N ILE A 30 -21.23 2.69 -7.99
CA ILE A 30 -20.41 1.92 -8.94
C ILE A 30 -18.99 1.81 -8.37
N GLY A 31 -18.56 0.59 -8.09
CA GLY A 31 -17.18 0.26 -7.70
C GLY A 31 -16.65 -0.92 -8.52
N SER A 32 -15.47 -1.43 -8.17
CA SER A 32 -14.88 -2.61 -8.82
C SER A 32 -14.14 -3.50 -7.80
N ASN A 33 -13.52 -4.58 -8.25
CA ASN A 33 -12.72 -5.46 -7.41
C ASN A 33 -11.26 -4.96 -7.35
N PHE A 34 -10.95 -4.16 -6.35
CA PHE A 34 -9.59 -3.63 -6.13
C PHE A 34 -8.92 -4.26 -4.91
N ARG A 35 -9.16 -5.56 -4.68
CA ARG A 35 -8.58 -6.29 -3.55
C ARG A 35 -7.15 -6.73 -3.85
N LEU A 36 -6.26 -6.47 -2.90
CA LEU A 36 -4.99 -7.16 -2.79
C LEU A 36 -5.28 -8.60 -2.33
N ASP A 37 -4.70 -9.58 -3.02
CA ASP A 37 -4.84 -10.99 -2.70
C ASP A 37 -3.93 -11.42 -1.54
N ALA A 38 -4.22 -12.59 -0.98
CA ALA A 38 -3.53 -13.10 0.19
C ALA A 38 -2.07 -13.48 -0.10
N ILE A 39 -1.77 -14.02 -1.28
CA ILE A 39 -0.41 -14.45 -1.64
C ILE A 39 0.51 -13.24 -1.78
N GLN A 40 0.06 -12.21 -2.51
CA GLN A 40 0.81 -10.96 -2.62
C GLN A 40 0.92 -10.25 -1.27
N THR A 41 -0.12 -10.30 -0.42
CA THR A 41 -0.04 -9.76 0.94
C THR A 41 1.05 -10.47 1.76
N ALA A 42 1.12 -11.80 1.71
CA ALA A 42 2.15 -12.56 2.43
C ALA A 42 3.57 -12.22 1.92
N ALA A 43 3.76 -12.13 0.61
CA ALA A 43 5.03 -11.71 0.02
C ALA A 43 5.43 -10.28 0.46
N LEU A 44 4.47 -9.36 0.51
CA LEU A 44 4.70 -7.99 0.98
C LEU A 44 5.05 -7.94 2.47
N LEU A 45 4.40 -8.74 3.32
CA LEU A 45 4.71 -8.79 4.76
C LEU A 45 6.17 -9.21 5.02
N VAL A 46 6.66 -10.23 4.29
CA VAL A 46 8.06 -10.64 4.38
C VAL A 46 8.99 -9.51 3.92
N LYS A 47 8.69 -8.89 2.77
CA LYS A 47 9.52 -7.80 2.22
C LYS A 47 9.52 -6.55 3.10
N LEU A 48 8.41 -6.26 3.78
CA LEU A 48 8.26 -5.07 4.63
C LEU A 48 9.27 -5.06 5.77
N ALA A 49 9.62 -6.23 6.32
CA ALA A 49 10.64 -6.35 7.37
C ALA A 49 12.05 -5.93 6.93
N TYR A 50 12.33 -5.93 5.61
CA TYR A 50 13.63 -5.55 5.04
C TYR A 50 13.61 -4.17 4.39
N LEU A 51 12.45 -3.50 4.35
CA LEU A 51 12.25 -2.28 3.57
C LEU A 51 13.22 -1.15 3.99
N ASP A 52 13.40 -0.95 5.30
CA ASP A 52 14.26 0.10 5.82
C ASP A 52 15.73 -0.14 5.45
N GLY A 53 16.21 -1.39 5.58
CA GLY A 53 17.57 -1.77 5.21
C GLY A 53 17.83 -1.61 3.70
N TRP A 54 16.89 -2.04 2.86
CA TRP A 54 16.99 -1.84 1.41
C TRP A 54 16.94 -0.36 1.02
N THR A 55 16.18 0.45 1.74
CA THR A 55 16.10 1.90 1.52
C THR A 55 17.42 2.57 1.86
N ALA A 56 18.02 2.25 3.01
CA ALA A 56 19.33 2.74 3.41
C ALA A 56 20.43 2.34 2.41
N GLY A 57 20.43 1.09 1.96
CA GLY A 57 21.37 0.61 0.94
C GLY A 57 21.26 1.38 -0.39
N ARG A 58 20.03 1.71 -0.82
CA ARG A 58 19.80 2.55 -2.01
C ARG A 58 20.32 3.97 -1.81
N GLN A 59 20.11 4.56 -0.64
CA GLN A 59 20.62 5.89 -0.32
C GLN A 59 22.15 5.93 -0.35
N ALA A 60 22.81 4.94 0.27
CA ALA A 60 24.27 4.83 0.26
C ALA A 60 24.84 4.71 -1.16
N ASN A 61 24.21 3.91 -2.03
CA ASN A 61 24.65 3.73 -3.42
C ASN A 61 24.36 4.96 -4.31
N GLY A 62 23.34 5.75 -3.96
CA GLY A 62 22.98 6.98 -4.67
C GLY A 62 23.79 8.20 -4.26
N LEU A 63 24.53 8.13 -3.14
CA LEU A 63 25.40 9.22 -2.72
C LEU A 63 26.63 9.29 -3.64
N PRO A 64 27.02 10.49 -4.10
CA PRO A 64 28.23 10.65 -4.90
C PRO A 64 29.45 10.20 -4.09
N ILE A 65 30.36 9.48 -4.76
CA ILE A 65 31.50 8.77 -4.17
C ILE A 65 32.42 9.63 -3.29
N TRP A 66 32.36 10.95 -3.43
CA TRP A 66 33.13 11.91 -2.65
C TRP A 66 32.59 12.15 -1.24
N LEU A 67 31.30 11.90 -0.96
CA LEU A 67 30.69 12.03 0.37
C LEU A 67 30.93 10.81 1.27
N ALA A 68 31.26 9.65 0.70
CA ALA A 68 31.45 8.41 1.46
C ALA A 68 32.88 8.25 2.06
N ARG A 69 33.75 9.25 1.87
CA ARG A 69 35.20 9.17 2.16
C ARG A 69 35.73 10.28 3.09
N MET A 70 34.84 11.09 3.67
CA MET A 70 35.13 11.99 4.80
C MET A 70 34.58 11.36 6.07
#